data_AF-A0A7W0PXN3-F1
#
_entry.id   AF-A0A7W0PXN3-F1
#
_cell.length_a   1.000
_cell.length_b   1.000
_cell.length_c   1.000
_cell.angle_alpha   90.00
_cell.angle_beta   90.00
_cell.angle_gamma   90.00
#
_symmetry.space_group_name_H-M   'P 1'
#
loop_
_entity.id
_entity.type
_entity.pdbx_description
1 polymer ?
#
loop_
_entity_poly.entity_id
_entity_poly.type
_entity_poly.pdbx_seq_one_letter_code
_entity_poly.pdbx_strand_id
1 'polypeptide(L)'
;WWQRRYGIAELGYGTWLFDLLGPLVVRAALLGFACAASLWFARRFGRRWWVAGAPVFVAVGVAVIVAQPLLSPRLEPVRRLEVVRQVEELAAREGLPRPEVEVRRTRGRTRQLNAEALGIGPTKRVILWESTLALPAAERAFLVAHELAHVKRAHLWKGLAWFVLLLVPALALLARLAPLRIPDDVPRTLLVAFLLLLASTPIVNAISRRYEAEADWIALETTRDPAAAKRLLADLAEAGVRDPSPPRWWRIPFGTHPTLAGRSGMADGWSTSGRAGRSRGGP
;
A
#
# COMPACT_ATOMS: atom_id res chain seq x y z
N TRP A 1 10.42 -15.37 12.73
CA TRP A 1 10.07 -16.46 13.67
C TRP A 1 8.56 -16.66 13.77
N TRP A 2 7.78 -15.70 14.29
CA TRP A 2 6.32 -15.84 14.50
C TRP A 2 5.58 -16.31 13.25
N GLN A 3 5.80 -15.67 12.10
CA GLN A 3 5.18 -16.06 10.84
C GLN A 3 5.49 -17.51 10.41
N ARG A 4 6.71 -18.02 10.67
CA ARG A 4 7.03 -19.43 10.39
C ARG A 4 6.36 -20.38 11.38
N ARG A 5 6.34 -20.00 12.66
CA ARG A 5 5.70 -20.81 13.73
C ARG A 5 4.21 -21.05 13.43
N TYR A 6 3.53 -20.06 12.86
CA TYR A 6 2.12 -20.14 12.48
C TYR A 6 1.89 -20.47 11.00
N GLY A 7 2.91 -20.94 10.27
CA GLY A 7 2.76 -21.43 8.89
C GLY A 7 2.45 -20.36 7.83
N ILE A 8 2.56 -19.08 8.17
CA ILE A 8 2.35 -17.95 7.25
C ILE A 8 3.53 -17.83 6.29
N ALA A 9 4.75 -17.94 6.82
CA ALA A 9 6.00 -17.87 6.05
C ALA A 9 6.65 -19.26 5.97
N GLU A 10 7.08 -19.64 4.77
CA GLU A 10 7.76 -20.92 4.51
C GLU A 10 9.28 -20.73 4.38
N LEU A 11 9.71 -19.50 4.03
CA LEU A 11 11.09 -19.12 3.76
C LEU A 11 12.05 -19.49 4.91
N GLY A 12 13.24 -19.98 4.57
CA GLY A 12 14.33 -20.22 5.53
C GLY A 12 14.94 -18.92 6.07
N TYR A 13 15.53 -18.97 7.28
CA TYR A 13 16.15 -17.79 7.91
C TYR A 13 17.33 -17.21 7.12
N GLY A 14 18.12 -18.06 6.46
CA GLY A 14 19.23 -17.61 5.61
C GLY A 14 18.74 -16.78 4.42
N THR A 15 17.80 -17.31 3.64
CA THR A 15 17.17 -16.58 2.52
C THR A 15 16.49 -15.30 3.02
N TRP A 16 15.81 -15.35 4.17
CA TRP A 16 15.20 -14.17 4.78
C TRP A 16 16.22 -13.07 5.05
N LEU A 17 17.39 -13.44 5.59
CA LEU A 17 18.46 -12.50 5.90
C LEU A 17 19.03 -11.89 4.61
N PHE A 18 19.29 -12.70 3.57
CA PHE A 18 19.76 -12.20 2.28
C PHE A 18 18.75 -11.26 1.62
N ASP A 19 17.46 -11.60 1.66
CA ASP A 19 16.38 -10.78 1.12
C ASP A 19 16.25 -9.42 1.86
N LEU A 20 16.74 -9.32 3.10
CA LEU A 20 16.75 -8.08 3.87
C LEU A 20 17.88 -7.13 3.46
N LEU A 21 19.03 -7.65 2.99
CA LEU A 21 20.24 -6.86 2.76
C LEU A 21 20.04 -5.79 1.68
N GLY A 22 19.46 -6.15 0.53
CA GLY A 22 19.23 -5.20 -0.57
C GLY A 22 18.39 -3.99 -0.14
N PRO A 23 17.16 -4.19 0.36
CA PRO A 23 16.32 -3.09 0.87
C PRO A 23 16.97 -2.30 2.00
N LEU A 24 17.74 -2.95 2.88
CA LEU A 24 18.46 -2.28 3.96
C LEU A 24 19.54 -1.33 3.42
N VAL A 25 20.36 -1.77 2.46
CA VAL A 25 21.39 -0.94 1.82
C VAL A 25 20.76 0.28 1.14
N VAL A 26 19.67 0.10 0.40
CA VAL A 26 18.95 1.21 -0.24
C VAL A 26 18.43 2.21 0.80
N ARG A 27 17.82 1.73 1.88
CA ARG A 27 17.32 2.60 2.96
C ARG A 27 18.46 3.34 3.67
N ALA A 28 19.58 2.66 3.94
CA ALA A 28 20.76 3.27 4.54
C ALA A 28 21.36 4.34 3.63
N ALA A 29 21.44 4.09 2.32
CA ALA A 29 21.91 5.07 1.33
C ALA A 29 20.99 6.29 1.26
N LEU A 30 19.67 6.11 1.22
CA LEU A 30 18.71 7.21 1.22
C LEU A 30 18.78 8.03 2.52
N LEU A 31 18.93 7.38 3.67
CA LEU A 31 19.11 8.05 4.96
C LEU A 31 20.43 8.82 5.01
N GLY A 32 21.52 8.22 4.56
CA GLY A 32 22.84 8.86 4.47
C GLY A 32 22.80 10.09 3.56
N PHE A 33 22.17 9.97 2.38
CA PHE A 33 21.90 11.10 1.49
C PHE A 33 21.09 12.18 2.20
N ALA A 34 20.01 11.82 2.90
CA ALA A 34 19.16 12.77 3.61
C ALA A 34 19.93 13.54 4.69
N CYS A 35 20.76 12.84 5.48
CA CYS A 35 21.62 13.46 6.48
C CYS A 35 22.65 14.41 5.84
N ALA A 36 23.36 13.95 4.81
CA ALA A 36 24.40 14.72 4.14
C ALA A 36 23.83 15.98 3.45
N ALA A 37 22.73 15.82 2.71
CA ALA A 37 22.03 16.92 2.07
C ALA A 37 21.51 17.92 3.11
N SER A 38 20.87 17.45 4.18
CA SER A 38 20.37 18.33 5.26
C SER A 38 21.50 19.12 5.92
N LEU A 39 22.63 18.47 6.22
CA LEU A 39 23.82 19.15 6.77
C LEU A 39 24.37 20.19 5.79
N TRP A 40 24.45 19.86 4.51
CA TRP A 40 24.92 20.78 3.48
C TRP A 40 24.02 22.02 3.38
N PHE A 41 22.70 21.83 3.27
CA PHE A 41 21.74 22.93 3.26
C PHE A 41 21.77 23.73 4.56
N ALA A 42 21.91 23.06 5.71
CA ALA A 42 22.00 23.71 7.02
C ALA A 42 23.23 24.61 7.16
N ARG A 43 24.39 24.17 6.66
CA ARG A 43 25.60 24.99 6.63
C ARG A 43 25.45 26.21 5.71
N ARG A 44 24.75 26.07 4.58
CA ARG A 44 24.61 27.15 3.58
C ARG A 44 23.51 28.16 3.91
N PHE A 45 22.40 27.71 4.46
CA PHE A 45 21.16 28.48 4.65
C PHE A 45 20.69 28.56 6.12
N GLY A 46 21.49 28.00 7.06
CA GLY A 46 21.21 28.05 8.49
C GLY A 46 19.85 27.46 8.86
N ARG A 47 19.08 28.17 9.68
CA ARG A 47 17.76 27.73 10.16
C ARG A 47 16.70 27.59 9.06
N ARG A 48 16.92 28.17 7.88
CA ARG A 48 15.98 28.12 6.75
C ARG A 48 16.35 27.06 5.71
N TRP A 49 17.26 26.14 6.04
CA TRP A 49 17.71 25.08 5.14
C TRP A 49 16.59 24.28 4.51
N TRP A 50 15.50 24.06 5.26
CA TRP A 50 14.34 23.31 4.78
C TRP A 50 13.66 23.95 3.58
N VAL A 51 13.76 25.28 3.39
CA VAL A 51 13.19 25.97 2.23
C VAL A 51 13.88 25.53 0.94
N ALA A 52 15.20 25.38 0.97
CA ALA A 52 16.00 24.92 -0.16
C ALA A 52 16.05 23.38 -0.25
N GLY A 53 16.05 22.68 0.89
CA GLY A 53 16.13 21.23 0.95
C GLY A 53 14.81 20.52 0.64
N ALA A 54 13.66 21.10 1.00
CA ALA A 54 12.36 20.44 0.80
C ALA A 54 12.06 20.12 -0.67
N PRO A 55 12.28 21.01 -1.66
CA PRO A 55 12.13 20.66 -3.07
C PRO A 55 13.01 19.48 -3.50
N VAL A 56 14.24 19.38 -2.99
CA VAL A 56 15.14 18.25 -3.28
C VAL A 56 14.61 16.95 -2.68
N PHE A 57 14.18 16.97 -1.42
CA PHE A 57 13.61 15.78 -0.78
C PHE A 57 12.29 15.35 -1.42
N VAL A 58 11.45 16.30 -1.83
CA VAL A 58 10.25 16.03 -2.60
C VAL A 58 10.61 15.39 -3.93
N ALA A 59 11.55 15.96 -4.70
CA ALA A 59 11.96 15.43 -5.99
C ALA A 59 12.52 14.00 -5.86
N VAL A 60 13.39 13.75 -4.89
CA VAL A 60 13.94 12.41 -4.61
C VAL A 60 12.85 11.43 -4.18
N GLY A 61 11.95 11.83 -3.28
CA GLY A 61 10.85 10.98 -2.83
C GLY A 61 9.89 10.62 -3.96
N VAL A 62 9.50 11.61 -4.77
CA VAL A 62 8.68 11.42 -5.98
C VAL A 62 9.39 10.48 -6.94
N ALA A 63 10.69 10.71 -7.21
CA ALA A 63 11.47 9.87 -8.10
C ALA A 63 11.51 8.42 -7.62
N VAL A 64 11.71 8.17 -6.31
CA VAL A 64 11.70 6.81 -5.75
C VAL A 64 10.33 6.14 -5.92
N ILE A 65 9.25 6.85 -5.59
CA ILE A 65 7.87 6.31 -5.69
C ILE A 65 7.51 6.01 -7.16
N VAL A 66 7.86 6.90 -8.09
CA VAL A 66 7.57 6.75 -9.52
C VAL A 66 8.48 5.72 -10.18
N ALA A 67 9.74 5.63 -9.75
CA ALA A 67 10.69 4.66 -10.27
C ALA A 67 10.39 3.23 -9.82
N GLN A 68 9.82 3.02 -8.63
CA GLN A 68 9.59 1.66 -8.12
C GLN A 68 8.73 0.79 -9.08
N PRO A 69 7.60 1.26 -9.62
CA PRO A 69 6.85 0.50 -10.62
C PRO A 69 7.61 0.24 -11.94
N LEU A 70 8.47 1.18 -12.34
CA LEU A 70 9.23 1.13 -13.60
C LEU A 70 10.46 0.22 -13.51
N LEU A 71 11.11 0.18 -12.35
CA LEU A 71 12.28 -0.66 -12.07
C LEU A 71 11.90 -2.07 -11.58
N SER A 72 10.63 -2.30 -11.25
CA SER A 72 10.16 -3.61 -10.83
C SER A 72 10.26 -4.60 -11.99
N PRO A 73 11.01 -5.71 -11.83
CA PRO A 73 11.25 -6.64 -12.92
C PRO A 73 9.94 -7.22 -13.44
N ARG A 74 9.94 -7.58 -14.72
CA ARG A 74 8.85 -8.35 -15.33
C ARG A 74 8.78 -9.72 -14.67
N LEU A 75 7.59 -10.14 -14.28
CA LEU A 75 7.34 -11.47 -13.75
C LEU A 75 6.80 -12.39 -14.84
N GLU A 76 6.52 -13.65 -14.48
CA GLU A 76 5.99 -14.63 -15.42
C GLU A 76 4.55 -14.27 -15.82
N PRO A 77 4.15 -14.44 -17.10
CA PRO A 77 2.77 -14.24 -17.49
C PRO A 77 1.85 -15.31 -16.90
N VAL A 78 0.61 -14.94 -16.59
CA VAL A 78 -0.40 -15.91 -16.15
C VAL A 78 -0.79 -16.81 -17.34
N ARG A 79 -0.55 -18.12 -17.20
CA ARG A 79 -0.86 -19.12 -18.24
C ARG A 79 -2.35 -19.49 -18.35
N ARG A 80 -3.11 -19.26 -17.29
CA ARG A 80 -4.55 -19.57 -17.22
C ARG A 80 -5.37 -18.49 -17.91
N LEU A 81 -5.84 -18.77 -19.13
CA LEU A 81 -6.56 -17.81 -19.97
C LEU A 81 -7.85 -17.31 -19.31
N GLU A 82 -8.53 -18.15 -18.54
CA GLU A 82 -9.73 -17.80 -17.78
C GLU A 82 -9.46 -16.73 -16.72
N VAL A 83 -8.28 -16.76 -16.08
CA VAL A 83 -7.87 -15.75 -15.10
C VAL A 83 -7.56 -14.44 -15.81
N VAL A 84 -6.80 -14.50 -16.91
CA VAL A 84 -6.48 -13.30 -17.71
C VAL A 84 -7.75 -12.61 -18.19
N ARG A 85 -8.68 -13.37 -18.78
CA ARG A 85 -9.96 -12.85 -19.27
C ARG A 85 -10.79 -12.22 -18.15
N GLN A 86 -10.82 -12.85 -16.97
CA GLN A 86 -11.50 -12.29 -15.80
C GLN A 86 -10.93 -10.93 -15.39
N VAL A 87 -9.59 -10.78 -15.36
CA VAL A 87 -8.96 -9.49 -15.04
C VAL A 87 -9.30 -8.43 -16.09
N GLU A 88 -9.27 -8.79 -17.38
CA GLU A 88 -9.58 -7.88 -18.48
C GLU A 88 -11.04 -7.41 -18.46
N GLU A 89 -11.98 -8.32 -18.20
CA GLU A 89 -13.40 -7.99 -18.05
C GLU A 89 -13.65 -7.03 -16.88
N LEU A 90 -12.97 -7.24 -15.75
CA LEU A 90 -13.07 -6.36 -14.58
C LEU A 90 -12.47 -4.98 -14.87
N ALA A 91 -11.31 -4.92 -15.52
CA ALA A 91 -10.69 -3.66 -15.94
C ALA A 91 -11.60 -2.87 -16.89
N ALA A 92 -12.22 -3.55 -17.85
CA ALA A 92 -13.18 -2.94 -18.77
C ALA A 92 -14.42 -2.37 -18.03
N ARG A 93 -14.98 -3.11 -17.06
CA ARG A 93 -16.10 -2.62 -16.21
C ARG A 93 -15.72 -1.41 -15.37
N GLU A 94 -14.45 -1.29 -15.00
CA GLU A 94 -13.94 -0.14 -14.25
C GLU A 94 -13.48 1.03 -15.13
N GLY A 95 -13.57 0.90 -16.46
CA GLY A 95 -13.17 1.92 -17.42
C GLY A 95 -11.66 2.06 -17.56
N LEU A 96 -10.92 0.98 -17.27
CA LEU A 96 -9.46 0.93 -17.35
C LEU A 96 -9.00 0.26 -18.65
N PRO A 97 -7.84 0.68 -19.21
CA PRO A 97 -7.20 -0.04 -20.30
C PRO A 97 -6.89 -1.49 -19.91
N ARG A 98 -6.76 -2.36 -20.93
CA ARG A 98 -6.36 -3.76 -20.74
C ARG A 98 -5.02 -3.84 -19.99
N PRO A 99 -4.98 -4.38 -18.77
CA PRO A 99 -3.73 -4.51 -18.03
C PRO A 99 -2.96 -5.74 -18.50
N GLU A 100 -1.64 -5.70 -18.37
CA GLU A 100 -0.84 -6.92 -18.42
C GLU A 100 -1.01 -7.70 -17.11
N VAL A 101 -1.17 -9.02 -17.20
CA VAL A 101 -1.42 -9.88 -16.03
C VAL A 101 -0.21 -10.79 -15.79
N GLU A 102 0.45 -10.58 -14.66
CA GLU A 102 1.66 -11.30 -14.27
C GLU A 102 1.42 -12.09 -12.98
N VAL A 103 2.22 -13.14 -12.73
CA VAL A 103 2.18 -13.95 -11.51
C VAL A 103 3.48 -13.85 -10.72
N ARG A 104 3.36 -13.57 -9.42
CA ARG A 104 4.46 -13.69 -8.46
C ARG A 104 4.42 -15.08 -7.81
N ARG A 105 5.48 -15.86 -7.99
CA ARG A 105 5.64 -17.16 -7.31
C ARG A 105 5.74 -16.95 -5.81
N THR A 106 4.93 -17.68 -5.06
CA THR A 106 4.86 -17.57 -3.59
C THR A 106 5.07 -18.90 -2.87
N ARG A 107 4.94 -20.01 -3.60
CA ARG A 107 5.25 -21.34 -3.08
C ARG A 107 6.68 -21.40 -2.53
N GLY A 108 6.84 -21.96 -1.32
CA GLY A 108 8.13 -22.01 -0.62
C GLY A 108 8.53 -20.68 0.04
N ARG A 109 7.72 -19.62 -0.09
CA ARG A 109 7.96 -18.31 0.55
C ARG A 109 6.87 -17.96 1.55
N THR A 110 5.61 -17.97 1.14
CA THR A 110 4.47 -17.54 1.97
C THR A 110 3.16 -18.17 1.48
N ARG A 111 2.24 -18.41 2.41
CA ARG A 111 0.86 -18.86 2.10
C ARG A 111 -0.14 -17.72 2.04
N GLN A 112 0.29 -16.50 2.32
CA GLN A 112 -0.60 -15.33 2.27
C GLN A 112 -1.16 -15.12 0.87
N LEU A 113 -2.37 -14.61 0.81
CA LEU A 113 -3.05 -14.19 -0.42
C LEU A 113 -2.75 -12.72 -0.67
N ASN A 114 -2.51 -12.37 -1.93
CA ASN A 114 -2.36 -10.98 -2.33
C ASN A 114 -2.55 -10.78 -3.84
N ALA A 115 -2.85 -9.55 -4.22
CA ALA A 115 -2.72 -9.06 -5.57
C ALA A 115 -2.21 -7.62 -5.48
N GLU A 116 -1.56 -7.15 -6.53
CA GLU A 116 -1.02 -5.78 -6.56
C GLU A 116 -1.31 -5.19 -7.93
N ALA A 117 -1.94 -4.02 -7.99
CA ALA A 117 -1.90 -3.19 -9.19
C ALA A 117 -0.66 -2.30 -9.18
N LEU A 118 0.23 -2.48 -10.16
CA LEU A 118 1.49 -1.75 -10.27
C LEU A 118 1.56 -1.00 -11.59
N GLY A 119 2.23 0.15 -11.63
CA GLY A 119 2.54 0.87 -12.86
C GLY A 119 1.91 2.24 -12.97
N ILE A 120 2.36 3.00 -13.96
CA ILE A 120 1.95 4.39 -14.19
C ILE A 120 1.49 4.55 -15.64
N GLY A 121 0.33 5.18 -15.82
CA GLY A 121 -0.26 5.42 -17.14
C GLY A 121 -0.43 4.11 -17.93
N PRO A 122 0.23 3.94 -19.08
CA PRO A 122 0.11 2.75 -19.92
C PRO A 122 0.88 1.52 -19.40
N THR A 123 1.80 1.69 -18.44
CA THR A 123 2.62 0.59 -17.90
C THR A 123 1.93 -0.19 -16.77
N LYS A 124 0.61 -0.08 -16.65
CA LYS A 124 -0.17 -0.68 -15.56
C LYS A 124 -0.30 -2.19 -15.75
N ARG A 125 0.00 -2.91 -14.67
CA ARG A 125 0.05 -4.37 -14.59
C ARG A 125 -0.72 -4.82 -13.35
N VAL A 126 -1.39 -5.96 -13.46
CA VAL A 126 -1.97 -6.66 -12.33
C VAL A 126 -1.09 -7.85 -12.00
N ILE A 127 -0.47 -7.82 -10.83
CA ILE A 127 0.39 -8.90 -10.34
C ILE A 127 -0.42 -9.73 -9.35
N LEU A 128 -0.71 -10.98 -9.72
CA LEU A 128 -1.38 -11.94 -8.85
C LEU A 128 -0.33 -12.77 -8.12
N TRP A 129 -0.50 -12.95 -6.81
CA TRP A 129 0.30 -13.96 -6.13
C TRP A 129 -0.17 -15.37 -6.55
N GLU A 130 0.76 -16.30 -6.69
CA GLU A 130 0.45 -17.68 -7.06
C GLU A 130 -0.60 -18.33 -6.14
N SER A 131 -0.57 -18.03 -4.83
CA SER A 131 -1.58 -18.46 -3.85
C SER A 131 -3.00 -17.95 -4.18
N THR A 132 -3.12 -16.71 -4.67
CA THR A 132 -4.39 -16.11 -5.13
C THR A 132 -4.97 -16.82 -6.36
N LEU A 133 -4.14 -17.54 -7.13
CA LEU A 133 -4.63 -18.32 -8.26
C LEU A 133 -5.44 -19.55 -7.83
N ALA A 134 -5.32 -20.00 -6.58
CA ALA A 134 -6.10 -21.10 -6.04
C ALA A 134 -7.49 -20.69 -5.54
N LEU A 135 -7.77 -19.38 -5.40
CA LEU A 135 -9.06 -18.90 -4.92
C LEU A 135 -10.20 -19.24 -5.89
N PRO A 136 -11.43 -19.39 -5.36
CA PRO A 136 -12.65 -19.36 -6.15
C PRO A 136 -12.71 -18.13 -7.06
N ALA A 137 -13.26 -18.29 -8.27
CA ALA A 137 -13.30 -17.22 -9.27
C ALA A 137 -14.00 -15.94 -8.76
N ALA A 138 -15.05 -16.05 -7.95
CA ALA A 138 -15.78 -14.90 -7.43
C ALA A 138 -14.96 -14.09 -6.39
N GLU A 139 -14.21 -14.77 -5.53
CA GLU A 139 -13.36 -14.13 -4.51
C GLU A 139 -12.14 -13.46 -5.14
N ARG A 140 -11.51 -14.14 -6.10
CA ARG A 140 -10.46 -13.54 -6.93
C ARG A 140 -10.98 -12.33 -7.70
N ALA A 141 -12.21 -12.37 -8.22
CA ALA A 141 -12.79 -11.22 -8.91
C ALA A 141 -12.91 -10.00 -7.98
N PHE A 142 -13.34 -10.20 -6.74
CA PHE A 142 -13.40 -9.12 -5.75
C PHE A 142 -12.01 -8.55 -5.44
N LEU A 143 -11.03 -9.42 -5.20
CA LEU A 143 -9.65 -8.99 -4.93
C LEU A 143 -9.07 -8.17 -6.09
N VAL A 144 -9.26 -8.64 -7.33
CA VAL A 144 -8.76 -7.93 -8.52
C VAL A 144 -9.50 -6.61 -8.74
N ALA A 145 -10.82 -6.59 -8.56
CA ALA A 145 -11.59 -5.34 -8.65
C ALA A 145 -11.14 -4.32 -7.59
N HIS A 146 -10.81 -4.76 -6.38
CA HIS A 146 -10.24 -3.91 -5.34
C HIS A 146 -8.91 -3.27 -5.79
N GLU A 147 -7.97 -4.06 -6.31
CA GLU A 147 -6.69 -3.54 -6.84
C GLU A 147 -6.89 -2.57 -8.01
N LEU A 148 -7.80 -2.87 -8.93
CA LEU A 148 -8.16 -1.99 -10.06
C LEU A 148 -8.82 -0.69 -9.56
N ALA A 149 -9.59 -0.73 -8.48
CA ALA A 149 -10.21 0.46 -7.92
C ALA A 149 -9.16 1.48 -7.42
N HIS A 150 -8.00 1.03 -6.90
CA HIS A 150 -6.89 1.92 -6.56
C HIS A 150 -6.35 2.66 -7.79
N VAL A 151 -6.29 1.97 -8.92
CA VAL A 151 -5.88 2.54 -10.20
C VAL A 151 -6.91 3.53 -10.71
N LYS A 152 -8.20 3.14 -10.71
CA LYS A 152 -9.33 3.97 -11.16
C LYS A 152 -9.42 5.28 -10.38
N ARG A 153 -9.18 5.25 -9.08
CA ARG A 153 -9.25 6.42 -8.19
C ARG A 153 -7.94 7.17 -8.03
N ALA A 154 -6.90 6.80 -8.78
CA ALA A 154 -5.59 7.44 -8.75
C ALA A 154 -5.00 7.52 -7.33
N HIS A 155 -5.18 6.48 -6.52
CA HIS A 155 -4.73 6.48 -5.11
C HIS A 155 -3.22 6.70 -4.98
N LEU A 156 -2.41 6.24 -5.95
CA LEU A 156 -0.97 6.53 -6.03
C LEU A 156 -0.70 8.04 -6.08
N TRP A 157 -1.35 8.76 -6.99
CA TRP A 157 -1.13 10.20 -7.19
C TRP A 157 -1.67 11.03 -6.02
N LYS A 158 -2.82 10.66 -5.47
CA LYS A 158 -3.34 11.30 -4.26
C LYS A 158 -2.41 11.05 -3.06
N GLY A 159 -1.85 9.84 -2.94
CA GLY A 159 -0.83 9.51 -1.94
C GLY A 159 0.43 10.37 -2.08
N LEU A 160 0.88 10.60 -3.32
CA LEU A 160 2.01 11.48 -3.61
C LEU A 160 1.72 12.94 -3.20
N ALA A 161 0.52 13.44 -3.46
CA ALA A 161 0.10 14.76 -3.02
C ALA A 161 0.14 14.89 -1.48
N TRP A 162 -0.36 13.87 -0.75
CA TRP A 162 -0.26 13.84 0.71
C TRP A 162 1.19 13.77 1.20
N PHE A 163 2.05 12.98 0.53
CA PHE A 163 3.47 12.92 0.86
C PHE A 163 4.11 14.32 0.81
N VAL A 164 3.89 15.07 -0.27
CA VAL A 164 4.41 16.44 -0.39
C VAL A 164 3.81 17.36 0.67
N LEU A 165 2.49 17.31 0.87
CA LEU A 165 1.77 18.16 1.80
C LEU A 165 2.21 17.94 3.27
N LEU A 166 2.59 16.71 3.63
CA LEU A 166 3.04 16.37 4.98
C LEU A 166 4.55 16.56 5.16
N LEU A 167 5.37 16.30 4.13
CA LEU A 167 6.83 16.37 4.24
C LEU A 167 7.33 17.80 4.48
N VAL A 168 6.86 18.78 3.71
CA VAL A 168 7.33 20.17 3.81
C VAL A 168 7.14 20.77 5.21
N PRO A 169 5.93 20.74 5.82
CA PRO A 169 5.76 21.23 7.18
C PRO A 169 6.51 20.39 8.21
N ALA A 170 6.69 19.08 8.00
CA ALA A 170 7.49 18.24 8.88
C ALA A 170 8.97 18.65 8.87
N LEU A 171 9.55 18.95 7.71
CA LEU A 171 10.93 19.47 7.60
C LEU A 171 11.06 20.85 8.25
N ALA A 172 10.07 21.72 8.07
CA ALA A 172 10.06 23.04 8.72
C ALA A 172 9.96 22.92 10.25
N LEU A 173 9.17 21.97 10.77
CA LEU A 173 9.07 21.69 12.19
C LEU A 173 10.35 21.05 12.73
N LEU A 174 10.95 20.11 12.00
CA LEU A 174 12.23 19.49 12.32
C LEU A 174 13.34 20.53 12.46
N ALA A 175 13.46 21.44 11.49
CA ALA A 175 14.45 22.52 11.52
C ALA A 175 14.26 23.49 12.71
N ARG A 176 13.03 23.59 13.24
CA ARG A 176 12.72 24.38 14.45
C ARG A 176 13.04 23.63 15.74
N LEU A 177 12.63 22.36 15.84
CA LEU A 177 12.74 21.56 17.07
C LEU A 177 14.14 20.99 17.28
N ALA A 178 14.85 20.63 16.21
CA ALA A 178 16.21 20.13 16.24
C ALA A 178 17.08 20.85 15.20
N PRO A 179 17.51 22.08 15.50
CA PRO A 179 18.38 22.85 14.61
C PRO A 179 19.66 22.07 14.30
N LEU A 180 19.89 21.83 13.02
CA LEU A 180 21.09 21.17 12.51
C LEU A 180 22.13 22.25 12.20
N ARG A 181 23.30 22.23 12.84
CA ARG A 181 24.39 23.19 12.60
C ARG A 181 25.73 22.50 12.40
N ILE A 182 26.00 21.51 13.23
CA ILE A 182 27.22 20.70 13.21
C ILE A 182 26.87 19.21 13.08
N PRO A 183 27.82 18.35 12.67
CA PRO A 183 27.58 16.90 12.59
C PRO A 183 27.03 16.29 13.87
N ASP A 184 27.44 16.78 15.03
CA ASP A 184 27.03 16.27 16.35
C ASP A 184 25.53 16.50 16.65
N ASP A 185 24.86 17.38 15.90
CA ASP A 185 23.41 17.57 16.00
C ASP A 185 22.62 16.42 15.35
N VAL A 186 23.23 15.64 14.45
CA VAL A 186 22.55 14.63 13.62
C VAL A 186 21.79 13.59 14.45
N PRO A 187 22.35 12.98 15.51
CA PRO A 187 21.62 11.99 16.30
C PRO A 187 20.33 12.54 16.92
N ARG A 188 20.38 13.77 17.46
CA ARG A 188 19.20 14.46 18.00
C ARG A 188 18.19 14.78 16.90
N THR A 189 18.65 15.30 15.76
CA THR A 189 17.78 15.59 14.63
C THR A 189 17.10 14.32 14.11
N LEU A 190 17.81 13.19 14.04
CA LEU A 190 17.23 11.90 13.66
C LEU A 190 16.19 11.41 14.67
N LEU A 191 16.45 11.55 15.97
CA LEU A 191 15.46 11.21 17.00
C LEU A 191 14.19 12.06 16.84
N VAL A 192 14.33 13.38 16.66
CA VAL A 192 13.17 14.25 16.46
C VAL A 192 12.45 13.92 15.15
N ALA A 193 13.17 13.65 14.06
CA ALA A 193 12.57 13.23 12.80
C ALA A 193 11.79 11.91 12.95
N PHE A 194 12.33 10.94 13.68
CA PHE A 194 11.65 9.69 14.01
C PHE A 194 10.38 9.93 14.82
N LEU A 195 10.41 10.80 15.85
CA LEU A 195 9.24 11.14 16.64
C LEU A 195 8.16 11.85 15.81
N LEU A 196 8.55 12.76 14.91
CA LEU A 196 7.63 13.41 13.97
C LEU A 196 7.00 12.40 13.01
N LEU A 197 7.79 11.47 12.47
CA LEU A 197 7.29 10.38 11.65
C LEU A 197 6.28 9.52 12.42
N LEU A 198 6.62 9.10 13.64
CA LEU A 198 5.74 8.32 14.50
C LEU A 198 4.43 9.07 14.79
N ALA A 199 4.52 10.36 15.13
CA ALA A 199 3.35 11.21 15.38
C ALA A 199 2.47 11.42 14.14
N SER A 200 3.04 11.33 12.93
CA SER A 200 2.29 11.42 11.67
C SER A 200 1.52 10.14 11.32
N THR A 201 1.88 8.99 11.90
CA THR A 201 1.30 7.68 11.51
C THR A 201 -0.23 7.62 11.60
N PRO A 202 -0.92 8.22 12.58
CA PRO A 202 -2.38 8.19 12.63
C PRO A 202 -3.03 8.87 11.42
N ILE A 203 -2.44 9.97 10.94
CA ILE A 203 -2.93 10.74 9.77
C ILE A 203 -2.70 9.93 8.50
N VAL A 204 -1.48 9.46 8.29
CA VAL A 204 -1.10 8.65 7.12
C VAL A 204 -1.97 7.39 7.04
N ASN A 205 -2.16 6.70 8.15
CA ASN A 205 -3.00 5.51 8.21
C ASN A 205 -4.49 5.81 8.06
N ALA A 206 -4.98 6.98 8.51
CA ALA A 206 -6.36 7.37 8.26
C ALA A 206 -6.62 7.59 6.75
N ILE A 207 -5.69 8.23 6.05
CA ILE A 207 -5.73 8.39 4.59
C ILE A 207 -5.72 7.03 3.91
N SER A 208 -4.79 6.14 4.29
CA SER A 208 -4.72 4.77 3.79
C SER A 208 -6.06 4.04 3.94
N ARG A 209 -6.62 4.02 5.16
CA ARG A 209 -7.91 3.35 5.44
C ARG A 209 -9.07 3.92 4.62
N ARG A 210 -9.03 5.22 4.29
CA ARG A 210 -10.06 5.85 3.45
C ARG A 210 -9.99 5.35 2.01
N TYR A 211 -8.78 5.18 1.46
CA TYR A 211 -8.57 4.64 0.11
C TYR A 211 -8.92 3.16 0.02
N GLU A 212 -8.57 2.37 1.04
CA GLU A 212 -8.98 0.96 1.14
C GLU A 212 -10.51 0.80 1.18
N ALA A 213 -11.20 1.62 1.98
CA ALA A 213 -12.66 1.62 2.04
C ALA A 213 -13.31 2.08 0.72
N GLU A 214 -12.68 3.04 0.00
CA GLU A 214 -13.13 3.46 -1.33
C GLU A 214 -12.93 2.34 -2.36
N ALA A 215 -11.81 1.61 -2.30
CA ALA A 215 -11.52 0.49 -3.18
C ALA A 215 -12.48 -0.69 -2.95
N ASP A 216 -12.73 -1.05 -1.69
CA ASP A 216 -13.73 -2.08 -1.33
C ASP A 216 -15.12 -1.75 -1.86
N TRP A 217 -15.56 -0.50 -1.70
CA TRP A 217 -16.87 -0.08 -2.18
C TRP A 217 -16.99 -0.20 -3.71
N ILE A 218 -15.97 0.23 -4.45
CA ILE A 218 -15.94 0.10 -5.91
C ILE A 218 -15.89 -1.36 -6.32
N ALA A 219 -15.11 -2.20 -5.63
CA ALA A 219 -15.06 -3.63 -5.91
C ALA A 219 -16.44 -4.30 -5.72
N LEU A 220 -17.20 -3.89 -4.70
CA LEU A 220 -18.60 -4.33 -4.50
C LEU A 220 -19.50 -3.86 -5.66
N GLU A 221 -19.35 -2.64 -6.13
CA GLU A 221 -20.10 -2.12 -7.29
C GLU A 221 -19.77 -2.88 -8.59
N THR A 222 -18.48 -3.18 -8.82
CA THR A 222 -17.97 -3.87 -10.01
C THR A 222 -18.39 -5.35 -10.04
N THR A 223 -18.26 -6.04 -8.91
CA THR A 223 -18.49 -7.50 -8.83
C THR A 223 -19.93 -7.86 -8.48
N ARG A 224 -20.62 -7.00 -7.73
CA ARG A 224 -21.98 -7.20 -7.21
C ARG A 224 -22.16 -8.50 -6.41
N ASP A 225 -21.09 -8.99 -5.79
CA ASP A 225 -21.09 -10.20 -4.96
C ASP A 225 -20.53 -9.93 -3.55
N PRO A 226 -21.36 -9.41 -2.62
CA PRO A 226 -20.93 -9.17 -1.24
C PRO A 226 -20.60 -10.46 -0.48
N ALA A 227 -21.13 -11.62 -0.91
CA ALA A 227 -20.84 -12.88 -0.27
C ALA A 227 -19.40 -13.35 -0.60
N ALA A 228 -18.98 -13.21 -1.86
CA ALA A 228 -17.59 -13.44 -2.26
C ALA A 228 -16.63 -12.49 -1.57
N ALA A 229 -16.99 -11.21 -1.43
CA ALA A 229 -16.18 -10.25 -0.68
C ALA A 229 -15.92 -10.73 0.77
N LYS A 230 -16.98 -11.17 1.47
CA LYS A 230 -16.88 -11.65 2.85
C LYS A 230 -16.07 -12.95 2.98
N ARG A 231 -16.24 -13.89 2.04
CA ARG A 231 -15.42 -15.12 2.01
C ARG A 231 -13.94 -14.82 1.79
N LEU A 232 -13.61 -13.97 0.82
CA LEU A 232 -12.23 -13.52 0.60
C LEU A 232 -11.63 -12.87 1.86
N LEU A 233 -12.39 -12.02 2.56
CA LEU A 233 -11.92 -11.37 3.78
C LEU A 233 -11.65 -12.38 4.91
N ALA A 234 -12.45 -13.46 4.99
CA ALA A 234 -12.20 -14.56 5.91
C ALA A 234 -10.94 -15.35 5.51
N ASP A 235 -10.77 -15.68 4.22
CA ASP A 235 -9.59 -16.37 3.71
C ASP A 235 -8.30 -15.57 3.93
N LEU A 236 -8.35 -14.24 3.74
CA LEU A 236 -7.25 -13.33 4.06
C LEU A 236 -6.94 -13.30 5.56
N ALA A 237 -7.96 -13.42 6.41
CA ALA A 237 -7.80 -13.50 7.86
C ALA A 237 -7.08 -14.79 8.25
N GLU A 238 -7.52 -15.91 7.70
CA GLU A 238 -7.00 -17.24 8.00
C GLU A 238 -5.58 -17.42 7.47
N ALA A 239 -5.34 -17.14 6.18
CA ALA A 239 -4.01 -17.25 5.56
C ALA A 239 -2.96 -16.33 6.21
N GLY A 240 -3.40 -15.22 6.81
CA GLY A 240 -2.54 -14.26 7.50
C GLY A 240 -2.51 -14.37 9.02
N VAL A 241 -3.33 -15.25 9.62
CA VAL A 241 -3.62 -15.31 11.07
C VAL A 241 -3.85 -13.92 11.65
N ARG A 242 -4.78 -13.17 11.03
CA ARG A 242 -5.06 -11.77 11.36
C ARG A 242 -6.23 -11.67 12.32
N ASP A 243 -6.10 -10.83 13.34
CA ASP A 243 -7.23 -10.39 14.16
C ASP A 243 -8.23 -9.62 13.27
N PRO A 244 -9.50 -10.06 13.15
CA PRO A 244 -10.48 -9.38 12.34
C PRO A 244 -10.90 -8.00 12.87
N SER A 245 -10.70 -7.73 14.17
CA SER A 245 -11.14 -6.51 14.86
C SER A 245 -10.13 -6.04 15.93
N PRO A 246 -8.90 -5.67 15.53
CA PRO A 246 -7.87 -5.25 16.47
C PRO A 246 -8.27 -4.00 17.24
N PRO A 247 -7.79 -3.85 18.49
CA PRO A 247 -8.16 -2.74 19.35
C PRO A 247 -7.71 -1.39 18.78
N ARG A 248 -8.46 -0.34 19.10
CA ARG A 248 -8.26 1.01 18.52
C ARG A 248 -6.86 1.58 18.76
N TRP A 249 -6.29 1.36 19.95
CA TRP A 249 -4.96 1.86 20.31
C TRP A 249 -3.86 1.31 19.39
N TRP A 250 -4.04 0.11 18.86
CA TRP A 250 -3.13 -0.48 17.87
C TRP A 250 -3.49 -0.05 16.46
N ARG A 251 -4.79 -0.12 16.12
CA ARG A 251 -5.28 0.16 14.76
C ARG A 251 -5.04 1.60 14.31
N ILE A 252 -5.14 2.59 15.20
CA ILE A 252 -4.97 4.00 14.84
C ILE A 252 -3.54 4.27 14.33
N PRO A 253 -2.47 4.00 15.12
CA PRO A 253 -1.09 4.25 14.71
C PRO A 253 -0.47 3.19 13.78
N PHE A 254 -1.01 1.98 13.70
CA PHE A 254 -0.38 0.89 12.91
C PHE A 254 -1.26 0.29 11.81
N GLY A 255 -2.59 0.44 11.89
CA GLY A 255 -3.51 -0.19 10.96
C GLY A 255 -3.67 0.61 9.66
N THR A 256 -3.10 0.13 8.56
CA THR A 256 -3.21 0.74 7.23
C THR A 256 -4.55 0.45 6.53
N HIS A 257 -5.25 -0.61 6.95
CA HIS A 257 -6.55 -1.02 6.41
C HIS A 257 -7.65 -0.88 7.46
N PRO A 258 -8.92 -0.68 7.04
CA PRO A 258 -10.06 -0.91 7.92
C PRO A 258 -10.02 -2.35 8.45
N THR A 259 -10.60 -2.56 9.63
CA THR A 259 -10.71 -3.90 10.22
C THR A 259 -11.41 -4.86 9.25
N LEU A 260 -11.02 -6.13 9.20
CA LEU A 260 -11.69 -7.12 8.37
C LEU A 260 -13.18 -7.22 8.71
N ALA A 261 -13.54 -7.15 10.00
CA ALA A 261 -14.93 -7.09 10.44
C ALA A 261 -15.68 -5.87 9.86
N GLY A 262 -15.07 -4.68 9.90
CA GLY A 262 -15.63 -3.47 9.29
C GLY A 262 -15.78 -3.54 7.77
N ARG A 263 -14.84 -4.18 7.07
CA ARG A 263 -14.93 -4.40 5.61
C ARG A 263 -16.06 -5.39 5.28
N SER A 264 -16.21 -6.46 6.06
CA SER A 264 -17.36 -7.37 5.95
C SER A 264 -18.69 -6.66 6.22
N GLY A 265 -18.75 -5.78 7.22
CA GLY A 265 -19.92 -4.96 7.51
C GLY A 265 -20.25 -3.97 6.38
N MET A 266 -19.26 -3.45 5.67
CA MET A 266 -19.48 -2.65 4.46
C MET A 266 -20.16 -3.46 3.36
N ALA A 267 -19.75 -4.70 3.13
CA ALA A 267 -20.38 -5.59 2.16
C ALA A 267 -21.85 -5.88 2.51
N ASP A 268 -22.15 -6.07 3.79
CA ASP A 268 -23.53 -6.23 4.28
C ASP A 268 -24.36 -4.95 4.03
N GLY A 269 -23.81 -3.77 4.37
CA GLY A 269 -24.45 -2.47 4.12
C GLY A 269 -24.72 -2.17 2.66
N TRP A 270 -23.81 -2.54 1.76
CA TRP A 270 -23.99 -2.44 0.31
C TRP A 270 -25.15 -3.32 -0.18
N SER A 271 -25.23 -4.58 0.30
CA SER A 271 -26.32 -5.50 -0.05
C SER A 271 -27.70 -4.95 0.32
N THR A 272 -27.82 -4.39 1.53
CA THR A 272 -29.08 -3.82 2.03
C THR A 272 -29.49 -2.57 1.26
N SER A 273 -28.54 -1.68 0.98
CA SER A 273 -28.79 -0.44 0.22
C SER A 273 -29.27 -0.74 -1.20
N GLY A 274 -28.66 -1.73 -1.86
CA GLY A 274 -29.07 -2.20 -3.18
C GLY A 274 -30.44 -2.90 -3.24
N ARG A 275 -30.96 -3.40 -2.11
CA ARG A 275 -32.33 -3.94 -2.01
C ARG A 275 -33.34 -2.82 -1.78
N ALA A 276 -33.03 -1.87 -0.90
CA ALA A 276 -33.90 -0.71 -0.61
C ALA A 276 -34.11 0.20 -1.84
N GLY A 277 -33.09 0.34 -2.70
CA GLY A 277 -33.22 1.06 -3.98
C GLY A 277 -34.12 0.35 -5.00
N ARG A 278 -34.19 -0.99 -4.97
CA ARG A 278 -35.08 -1.78 -5.84
C ARG A 278 -36.53 -1.81 -5.36
N SER A 279 -36.77 -1.75 -4.06
CA SER A 279 -38.13 -1.69 -3.50
C SER A 279 -38.79 -0.31 -3.62
N ARG A 280 -38.02 0.76 -3.87
CA ARG A 280 -38.55 2.13 -4.09
C ARG A 280 -38.73 2.47 -5.56
N GLY A 281 -38.33 1.58 -6.47
CA GLY A 281 -38.23 1.84 -7.91
C GLY A 281 -39.12 0.95 -8.77
N GLY A 282 -40.30 0.54 -8.32
CA GLY A 282 -41.26 -0.03 -9.26
C GLY A 282 -42.66 -0.27 -8.71
N PRO A 283 -43.61 -0.52 -9.62
CA PRO A 283 -43.78 0.09 -10.95
C PRO A 283 -44.48 1.46 -10.87
#